data_AF-A0A4Q0YAK2-F1
#
_entry.id   AF-A0A4Q0YAK2-F1
#
_cell.length_a   1.000
_cell.length_b   1.000
_cell.length_c   1.000
_cell.angle_alpha   90.00
_cell.angle_beta   90.00
_cell.angle_gamma   90.00
#
_symmetry.space_group_name_H-M   'P 1'
#
loop_
_entity.id
_entity.type
_entity.pdbx_description
1 polymer ?
#
loop_
_entity_poly.entity_id
_entity_poly.type
_entity_poly.pdbx_seq_one_letter_code
_entity_poly.pdbx_strand_id
1 'polypeptide(L)'
;MFNLIRNNELELQLDISGVEDHLPSIAFDIVVSWDMPYQKINFTLKECWFECEEWDRFEESISQLIEQESGSVTLKDMSENPIITFTKTHSELLTIIQSKDTLGVGEFSLRAKSFSIELIEVYNKTKQLDKWW
;
A
#
# COMPACT_ATOMS: atom_id res chain seq x y z
N MET A 1 -8.64 9.60 -6.48
CA MET A 1 -8.92 8.28 -5.90
C MET A 1 -8.67 7.16 -6.90
N PHE A 2 -7.81 6.19 -6.57
CA PHE A 2 -7.62 4.96 -7.33
C PHE A 2 -7.53 3.74 -6.41
N ASN A 3 -7.91 2.57 -6.91
CA ASN A 3 -7.86 1.32 -6.15
C ASN A 3 -6.53 0.61 -6.43
N LEU A 4 -5.70 0.44 -5.41
CA LEU A 4 -4.47 -0.33 -5.51
C LEU A 4 -4.73 -1.83 -5.40
N ILE A 5 -5.64 -2.23 -4.51
CA ILE A 5 -6.11 -3.60 -4.36
C ILE A 5 -7.63 -3.59 -4.43
N ARG A 6 -8.20 -4.49 -5.22
CA ARG A 6 -9.65 -4.70 -5.29
C ARG A 6 -9.96 -6.17 -5.58
N ASN A 7 -9.85 -7.00 -4.55
CA ASN A 7 -10.34 -8.38 -4.61
C ASN A 7 -11.64 -8.51 -3.79
N ASN A 8 -12.19 -9.72 -3.65
CA ASN A 8 -13.49 -9.93 -3.02
C ASN A 8 -13.48 -9.64 -1.51
N GLU A 9 -12.32 -9.80 -0.87
CA GLU A 9 -12.16 -9.73 0.58
C GLU A 9 -11.47 -8.44 1.06
N LEU A 10 -10.53 -7.91 0.29
CA LEU A 10 -9.72 -6.74 0.62
C LEU A 10 -9.80 -5.69 -0.49
N GLU A 11 -10.16 -4.47 -0.09
CA GLU A 11 -10.07 -3.28 -0.92
C GLU A 11 -9.16 -2.26 -0.25
N LEU A 12 -8.22 -1.74 -1.03
CA LEU A 12 -7.31 -0.67 -0.61
C LEU A 12 -7.33 0.43 -1.66
N GLN A 13 -7.84 1.58 -1.25
CA GLN A 13 -8.00 2.76 -2.09
C GLN A 13 -7.07 3.86 -1.59
N LEU A 14 -6.46 4.59 -2.53
CA LEU A 14 -5.65 5.76 -2.23
C LEU A 14 -6.31 6.96 -2.89
N ASP A 15 -6.57 8.01 -2.11
CA ASP A 15 -7.03 9.29 -2.61
C ASP A 15 -6.01 10.38 -2.31
N ILE A 16 -5.70 11.22 -3.30
CA ILE A 16 -4.72 12.28 -3.14
C ILE A 16 -5.33 13.34 -2.24
N SER A 17 -4.76 13.53 -1.05
CA SER A 17 -5.19 14.56 -0.09
C SER A 17 -4.26 15.78 -0.07
N GLY A 18 -3.06 15.68 -0.64
CA GLY A 18 -2.10 16.78 -0.71
C GLY A 18 -0.90 16.50 -1.61
N VAL A 19 -0.22 17.58 -2.03
CA VAL A 19 1.03 17.55 -2.80
C VAL A 19 1.96 18.66 -2.30
N GLU A 20 3.28 18.45 -2.36
CA GLU A 20 4.30 19.45 -2.04
C GLU A 20 5.41 19.41 -3.11
N ASP A 21 5.72 20.58 -3.70
CA ASP A 21 6.64 20.70 -4.83
C ASP A 21 8.09 20.91 -4.39
N HIS A 22 8.33 21.59 -3.26
CA HIS A 22 9.68 21.94 -2.81
C HIS A 22 10.48 20.71 -2.40
N LEU A 23 9.80 19.75 -1.79
CA LEU A 23 10.27 18.41 -1.52
C LEU A 23 9.24 17.46 -2.16
N PRO A 24 9.43 17.04 -3.43
CA PRO A 24 8.42 16.31 -4.19
C PRO A 24 7.79 15.17 -3.40
N SER A 25 6.58 15.42 -2.93
CA SER A 25 5.86 14.53 -2.02
C SER A 25 4.38 14.55 -2.30
N ILE A 26 3.73 13.42 -2.00
CA ILE A 26 2.31 13.23 -2.17
C ILE A 26 1.70 12.67 -0.89
N ALA A 27 0.56 13.23 -0.49
CA ALA A 27 -0.23 12.73 0.62
C ALA A 27 -1.40 11.91 0.10
N PHE A 28 -1.62 10.73 0.68
CA PHE A 28 -2.79 9.92 0.44
C PHE A 28 -3.64 9.75 1.69
N ASP A 29 -4.95 9.90 1.52
CA ASP A 29 -5.92 9.25 2.39
C ASP A 29 -6.10 7.81 1.90
N ILE A 30 -5.75 6.85 2.76
CA ILE A 30 -5.77 5.41 2.43
C ILE A 30 -6.99 4.79 3.10
N VAL A 31 -7.96 4.38 2.30
CA VAL A 31 -9.17 3.71 2.76
C VAL A 31 -8.98 2.20 2.60
N VAL A 32 -9.22 1.48 3.69
CA VAL A 32 -9.09 0.03 3.73
C VAL A 32 -10.40 -0.59 4.18
N SER A 33 -10.90 -1.49 3.34
CA SER A 33 -12.06 -2.31 3.62
C SER A 33 -11.67 -3.78 3.57
N TRP A 34 -11.97 -4.51 4.64
CA TRP A 34 -11.76 -5.95 4.72
C TRP A 34 -13.06 -6.62 5.13
N ASP A 35 -13.62 -7.45 4.27
CA ASP A 35 -14.93 -8.09 4.43
C ASP A 35 -14.78 -9.61 4.34
N MET A 36 -14.94 -10.27 5.48
CA MET A 36 -14.85 -11.71 5.65
C MET A 36 -16.14 -12.22 6.30
N PRO A 37 -16.50 -13.52 6.16
CA PRO A 37 -17.77 -14.06 6.65
C PRO A 37 -18.13 -13.75 8.11
N TYR A 38 -17.13 -13.55 8.97
CA TYR A 38 -17.32 -13.27 10.41
C TYR A 38 -16.75 -11.93 10.87
N GLN A 39 -16.06 -11.19 9.99
CA GLN A 39 -15.31 -10.00 10.37
C GLN A 39 -15.41 -8.98 9.26
N LYS A 40 -15.82 -7.76 9.62
CA LYS A 40 -15.82 -6.62 8.73
C LYS A 40 -15.04 -5.49 9.38
N ILE A 41 -14.03 -5.00 8.69
CA ILE A 41 -13.21 -3.88 9.13
C ILE A 41 -13.27 -2.81 8.05
N ASN A 42 -13.47 -1.57 8.47
CA ASN A 42 -13.26 -0.39 7.64
C ASN A 42 -12.46 0.62 8.47
N PHE A 43 -11.33 1.06 7.94
CA PHE A 43 -10.56 2.12 8.56
C PHE A 43 -9.92 3.01 7.49
N THR A 44 -9.50 4.19 7.92
CA THR A 44 -8.88 5.19 7.05
C THR A 44 -7.61 5.68 7.72
N LEU A 45 -6.51 5.65 6.97
CA LEU A 45 -5.29 6.36 7.31
C LEU A 45 -5.37 7.71 6.61
N LYS A 46 -5.20 8.80 7.35
CA LYS A 46 -5.35 10.16 6.81
C LYS A 46 -3.99 10.79 6.59
N GLU A 47 -3.86 11.53 5.49
CA GLU A 47 -2.71 12.35 5.16
C GLU A 47 -1.37 11.58 5.31
N CYS A 48 -1.29 10.37 4.77
CA CYS A 48 -0.05 9.61 4.72
C CYS A 48 0.87 10.23 3.67
N TRP A 49 1.94 10.88 4.11
CA TRP A 49 2.91 11.54 3.24
C TRP A 49 4.00 10.59 2.76
N PHE A 50 4.25 10.59 1.45
CA PHE A 50 5.27 9.80 0.78
C PHE A 50 6.15 10.72 -0.07
N GLU A 51 7.46 10.51 -0.03
CA GLU A 51 8.34 11.08 -1.05
C GLU A 51 8.01 10.45 -2.41
N CYS A 52 7.98 11.25 -3.47
CA CYS A 52 7.73 10.76 -4.82
C CYS A 52 8.75 9.68 -5.25
N GLU A 53 10.02 9.82 -4.83
CA GLU A 53 11.05 8.81 -5.08
C GLU A 53 10.74 7.48 -4.38
N GLU A 54 10.18 7.51 -3.18
CA GLU A 54 9.79 6.29 -2.46
C GLU A 54 8.66 5.56 -3.18
N TRP A 55 7.71 6.29 -3.77
CA TRP A 55 6.69 5.70 -4.63
C TRP A 55 7.29 5.05 -5.89
N ASP A 56 8.23 5.72 -6.55
CA ASP A 56 8.88 5.18 -7.75
C ASP A 56 9.71 3.92 -7.44
N ARG A 57 10.45 3.94 -6.32
CA ARG A 57 11.18 2.76 -5.82
C ARG A 57 10.22 1.63 -5.45
N PHE A 58 9.08 1.94 -4.84
CA PHE A 58 8.05 0.95 -4.51
C PHE A 58 7.48 0.29 -5.77
N GLU A 59 7.16 1.07 -6.80
CA GLU A 59 6.69 0.55 -8.09
C GLU A 59 7.72 -0.37 -8.75
N GLU A 60 8.99 0.06 -8.83
CA GLU A 60 10.08 -0.75 -9.37
C GLU A 60 10.27 -2.04 -8.58
N SER A 61 10.22 -1.94 -7.24
CA SER A 61 10.39 -3.08 -6.35
C SER A 61 9.26 -4.11 -6.50
N ILE A 62 8.00 -3.68 -6.69
CA ILE A 62 6.90 -4.59 -7.03
C ILE A 62 7.19 -5.31 -8.34
N SER A 63 7.67 -4.60 -9.37
CA SER A 63 8.03 -5.20 -10.65
C SER A 63 9.08 -6.31 -10.47
N GLN A 64 10.09 -6.07 -9.63
CA GLN A 64 11.12 -7.07 -9.34
C GLN A 64 10.56 -8.25 -8.54
N LEU A 65 9.68 -8.00 -7.56
CA LEU A 65 9.07 -9.03 -6.72
C LEU A 65 8.18 -10.00 -7.52
N ILE A 66 7.54 -9.53 -8.59
CA ILE A 66 6.74 -10.37 -9.49
C ILE A 66 7.58 -11.51 -10.09
N GLU A 67 8.84 -11.23 -10.46
CA GLU A 67 9.75 -12.19 -11.10
C GLU A 67 10.47 -13.11 -10.09
N GLN A 68 10.46 -12.77 -8.81
CA GLN A 68 11.16 -13.54 -7.77
C GLN A 68 10.28 -14.66 -7.18
N GLU A 69 10.88 -15.76 -6.74
CA GLU A 69 10.15 -16.82 -6.01
C GLU A 69 9.72 -16.36 -4.61
N SER A 70 10.53 -15.51 -3.98
CA SER A 70 10.23 -14.93 -2.67
C SER A 70 10.91 -13.58 -2.48
N GLY A 71 10.32 -12.74 -1.65
CA GLY A 71 10.83 -11.40 -1.37
C GLY A 71 9.81 -10.56 -0.63
N SER A 72 10.20 -9.35 -0.26
CA SER A 72 9.30 -8.39 0.39
C SER A 72 9.57 -6.98 -0.12
N VAL A 73 8.50 -6.21 -0.28
CA VAL A 73 8.52 -4.81 -0.70
C VAL A 73 7.63 -4.02 0.24
N THR A 74 8.10 -2.86 0.68
CA THR A 74 7.40 -2.02 1.64
C THR A 74 7.37 -0.59 1.13
N LEU A 75 6.18 0.01 1.12
CA LEU A 75 5.99 1.45 0.97
C LEU A 75 6.01 2.08 2.35
N LYS A 76 6.89 3.07 2.56
CA LYS A 76 7.03 3.78 3.82
C LYS A 76 6.63 5.24 3.71
N ASP A 77 6.11 5.80 4.79
CA ASP A 77 5.89 7.24 4.88
C ASP A 77 7.23 8.00 5.05
N MET A 78 7.18 9.33 4.98
CA MET A 78 8.34 10.21 5.20
C MET A 78 8.96 10.11 6.61
N SER A 79 8.29 9.45 7.56
CA SER A 79 8.81 9.17 8.90
C SER A 79 9.40 7.76 9.01
N GLU A 80 9.63 7.08 7.88
CA GLU A 80 10.14 5.70 7.78
C GLU A 80 9.19 4.63 8.37
N ASN A 81 7.92 4.97 8.63
CA ASN A 81 6.95 3.99 9.09
C ASN A 81 6.45 3.16 7.90
N PRO A 82 6.40 1.82 8.02
CA PRO A 82 5.81 0.98 6.99
C PRO A 82 4.30 1.23 6.92
N ILE A 83 3.78 1.49 5.71
CA ILE A 83 2.34 1.69 5.49
C ILE A 83 1.74 0.47 4.78
N ILE A 84 2.36 0.01 3.69
CA ILE A 84 1.93 -1.17 2.94
C ILE A 84 3.15 -2.06 2.72
N THR A 85 3.04 -3.34 3.06
CA THR A 85 4.07 -4.35 2.78
C THR A 85 3.46 -5.51 2.01
N PHE A 86 4.13 -5.89 0.93
CA PHE A 86 3.87 -7.12 0.19
C PHE A 86 5.01 -8.10 0.41
N THR A 87 4.69 -9.29 0.87
CA THR A 87 5.64 -10.39 0.99
C THR A 87 5.18 -11.56 0.15
N LYS A 88 5.97 -11.93 -0.86
CA LYS A 88 5.70 -13.07 -1.74
C LYS A 88 6.46 -14.30 -1.23
N THR A 89 5.81 -15.46 -1.21
CA THR A 89 6.45 -16.75 -0.98
C THR A 89 5.83 -17.78 -1.91
N HIS A 90 6.54 -18.14 -2.99
CA HIS A 90 6.04 -18.96 -4.09
C HIS A 90 4.72 -18.41 -4.64
N SER A 91 3.62 -19.14 -4.43
CA SER A 91 2.28 -18.79 -4.90
C SER A 91 1.51 -17.89 -3.91
N GLU A 92 1.98 -17.73 -2.68
CA GLU A 92 1.31 -16.93 -1.65
C GLU A 92 1.78 -15.47 -1.66
N LEU A 93 0.84 -14.56 -1.40
CA LEU A 93 1.08 -13.16 -1.13
C LEU A 93 0.54 -12.81 0.26
N LEU A 94 1.38 -12.22 1.10
CA LEU A 94 0.97 -11.59 2.34
C LEU A 94 0.98 -10.07 2.14
N THR A 95 -0.19 -9.45 2.28
CA THR A 95 -0.35 -8.00 2.34
C THR A 95 -0.49 -7.57 3.79
N ILE A 96 0.36 -6.64 4.22
CA ILE A 96 0.29 -6.05 5.55
C ILE A 96 0.05 -4.56 5.38
N ILE A 97 -1.02 -4.06 6.00
CA ILE A 97 -1.32 -2.62 6.06
C ILE A 97 -1.15 -2.20 7.51
N GLN A 98 -0.31 -1.19 7.74
CA GLN A 98 0.08 -0.76 9.07
C GLN A 98 -0.06 0.74 9.22
N SER A 99 -0.36 1.15 10.44
CA SER A 99 -0.30 2.55 10.84
C SER A 99 0.01 2.63 12.32
N LYS A 100 0.77 3.66 12.67
CA LYS A 100 1.04 4.03 14.04
C LYS A 100 0.65 5.48 14.21
N ASP A 101 -0.09 5.76 15.28
CA ASP A 101 -0.43 7.12 15.66
C ASP A 101 0.85 7.92 15.98
N THR A 102 0.85 9.20 15.61
CA THR A 102 2.02 10.08 15.77
C THR A 102 2.34 10.38 17.23
N LEU A 103 1.36 10.27 18.13
CA LEU A 103 1.56 10.37 19.58
C LEU A 103 2.00 9.04 20.20
N GLY A 104 2.12 7.97 19.38
CA GLY A 104 2.52 6.63 19.81
C GLY A 104 1.49 5.94 20.70
N VAL A 105 0.25 6.41 20.70
CA VAL A 105 -0.80 5.91 21.61
C VAL A 105 -1.44 4.63 21.10
N GLY A 106 -1.47 4.45 19.77
CA GLY A 106 -2.10 3.30 19.15
C GLY A 106 -1.40 2.88 17.87
N GLU A 107 -1.54 1.60 17.54
CA GLU A 107 -1.12 1.04 16.28
C GLU A 107 -2.21 0.13 15.73
N PHE A 108 -2.25 0.02 14.41
CA PHE A 108 -3.13 -0.89 13.70
C PHE A 108 -2.31 -1.69 12.70
N SER A 109 -2.62 -2.99 12.59
CA SER A 109 -2.06 -3.87 11.56
C SER A 109 -3.12 -4.81 11.05
N LEU A 110 -3.40 -4.74 9.75
CA LEU A 110 -4.19 -5.73 9.02
C LEU A 110 -3.25 -6.62 8.21
N ARG A 111 -3.42 -7.94 8.33
CA ARG A 111 -2.66 -8.94 7.57
C ARG A 111 -3.64 -9.77 6.75
N ALA A 112 -3.55 -9.67 5.44
CA ALA A 112 -4.38 -10.41 4.49
C ALA A 112 -3.51 -11.31 3.62
N LYS A 113 -3.94 -12.56 3.44
CA LYS A 113 -3.28 -13.50 2.53
C LYS A 113 -4.08 -13.59 1.23
N SER A 114 -3.38 -13.64 0.11
CA SER A 114 -3.95 -13.88 -1.20
C SER A 114 -2.94 -14.59 -2.11
N PHE A 115 -3.19 -14.60 -3.42
CA PHE A 115 -2.30 -15.24 -4.39
C PHE A 115 -1.29 -14.24 -4.95
N SER A 116 -0.04 -14.69 -5.12
CA SER A 116 1.04 -13.89 -5.71
C SER A 116 0.74 -13.33 -7.10
N ILE A 117 -0.17 -13.96 -7.86
CA ILE A 117 -0.60 -13.45 -9.16
C ILE A 117 -1.28 -12.07 -9.06
N GLU A 118 -1.87 -11.74 -7.91
CA GLU A 118 -2.50 -10.44 -7.66
C GLU A 118 -1.49 -9.29 -7.67
N LEU A 119 -0.19 -9.55 -7.46
CA LEU A 119 0.86 -8.52 -7.55
C LEU A 119 0.89 -7.86 -8.94
N ILE A 120 0.54 -8.59 -10.01
CA ILE A 120 0.49 -8.04 -11.36
C ILE A 120 -0.60 -6.98 -11.45
N GLU A 121 -1.76 -7.22 -10.82
CA GLU A 121 -2.83 -6.22 -10.77
C GLU A 121 -2.41 -5.01 -9.96
N VAL A 122 -1.83 -5.22 -8.77
CA VAL A 122 -1.28 -4.14 -7.93
C VAL A 122 -0.29 -3.28 -8.72
N TYR A 123 0.67 -3.89 -9.42
CA TYR A 123 1.64 -3.19 -10.25
C TYR A 123 1.00 -2.38 -11.38
N ASN A 124 -0.01 -2.95 -12.05
CA ASN A 124 -0.73 -2.22 -13.09
C ASN A 124 -1.52 -1.03 -12.51
N LYS A 125 -2.00 -1.14 -11.28
CA LYS A 125 -2.70 -0.06 -10.58
C LYS A 125 -1.75 1.04 -10.11
N THR A 126 -0.55 0.71 -9.61
CA THR A 126 0.45 1.75 -9.26
C THR A 126 0.82 2.60 -10.48
N LYS A 127 0.90 1.98 -11.67
CA LYS A 127 1.18 2.66 -12.93
C LYS A 127 0.05 3.55 -13.47
N GLN A 128 -1.16 3.38 -12.97
CA GLN A 128 -2.32 4.21 -13.36
C GLN A 128 -2.38 5.52 -12.57
N LEU A 129 -1.52 5.70 -11.56
CA LEU A 129 -1.40 6.96 -10.87
C LEU A 129 -0.82 8.00 -11.85
N ASP A 130 -1.58 9.07 -12.08
CA ASP A 130 -1.09 10.22 -12.85
C ASP A 130 0.02 10.92 -12.05
N LYS A 131 1.27 10.58 -12.39
CA LYS A 131 2.47 11.20 -11.79
C LYS A 131 2.61 12.61 -12.34
N TRP A 132 2.53 13.59 -11.45
CA TRP A 132 2.78 15.00 -11.78
C TRP A 132 4.28 15.35 -11.64
N TRP A 133 5.04 14.49 -10.95
CA TRP A 133 6.49 14.55 -10.82
C TRP A 133 7.19 13.78 -11.95
#